data_AF-A0A1Z4LUL3-F1
#
_entry.id   AF-A0A1Z4LUL3-F1
#
_cell.length_a   1.000
_cell.length_b   1.000
_cell.length_c   1.000
_cell.angle_alpha   90.00
_cell.angle_beta   90.00
_cell.angle_gamma   90.00
#
_symmetry.space_group_name_H-M   'P 1'
#
loop_
_entity.id
_entity.type
_entity.pdbx_description
1 polymer ?
#
loop_
_entity_poly.entity_id
_entity_poly.type
_entity_poly.pdbx_seq_one_letter_code
_entity_poly.pdbx_strand_id
1 'polypeptide(L)' 'MENLRDKIHRLIEQLSEDELEKTWETVHTLRCDFQMIKAMQEVKDSQQPWDFLNDEEAIKYLEE' A
#
# COMPACT_ATOMS: atom_id res chain seq x y z
N MET A 1 -7.21 30.07 -3.81
CA MET A 1 -7.23 28.59 -3.81
C MET A 1 -7.01 28.15 -2.39
N GLU A 2 -7.99 27.51 -1.75
CA GLU A 2 -7.81 26.98 -0.40
C GLU A 2 -6.89 25.77 -0.39
N ASN A 3 -6.03 25.68 0.63
CA ASN A 3 -5.13 24.57 0.86
C ASN A 3 -5.95 23.29 1.12
N LEU A 4 -5.53 22.17 0.53
CA LEU A 4 -6.17 20.87 0.72
C LEU A 4 -6.23 20.48 2.21
N ARG A 5 -5.19 20.86 2.97
CA ARG A 5 -5.14 20.68 4.43
C ARG A 5 -6.32 21.34 5.13
N ASP A 6 -6.65 22.58 4.76
CA ASP A 6 -7.73 23.35 5.38
C ASP A 6 -9.11 22.78 5.03
N LYS A 7 -9.24 22.22 3.82
CA LYS A 7 -10.45 21.50 3.41
C LYS A 7 -10.63 20.20 4.20
N ILE A 8 -9.58 19.40 4.34
CA ILE A 8 -9.63 18.15 5.10
C ILE A 8 -9.93 18.43 6.57
N HIS A 9 -9.31 19.47 7.15
CA HIS A 9 -9.54 19.82 8.55
C HIS A 9 -11.02 20.13 8.83
N ARG A 10 -11.65 20.95 7.98
CA ARG A 10 -13.08 21.26 8.11
C ARG A 10 -14.00 20.07 7.88
N LEU A 11 -13.60 19.12 7.04
CA LEU A 11 -14.35 17.88 6.87
C LEU A 11 -14.28 17.01 8.12
N ILE A 12 -13.11 16.91 8.75
CA ILE A 12 -12.92 16.18 10.01
C ILE A 12 -13.77 16.80 11.13
N GLU A 13 -13.81 18.13 11.22
CA GLU A 13 -14.62 18.86 12.22
C GLU A 13 -16.13 18.60 12.11
N GLN A 14 -16.61 18.14 10.94
CA GLN A 14 -18.02 17.85 10.69
C GLN A 14 -18.42 16.42 11.04
N LEU A 15 -17.46 15.53 11.32
CA LEU A 15 -17.72 14.13 11.63
C LEU A 15 -17.97 13.94 13.13
N SER A 16 -18.93 13.07 13.45
CA SER A 16 -19.03 12.51 14.81
C SER A 16 -17.85 11.58 15.11
N GLU A 17 -17.65 11.24 16.38
CA GLU A 17 -16.55 10.37 16.82
C GLU A 17 -16.62 8.98 16.17
N ASP A 18 -17.82 8.39 16.09
CA ASP A 18 -18.07 7.10 15.42
C ASP A 18 -17.77 7.17 13.91
N GLU A 19 -18.10 8.29 13.25
CA GLU A 19 -17.81 8.49 11.83
C GLU A 19 -16.32 8.72 11.59
N LEU A 20 -15.66 9.41 12.51
CA LEU A 20 -14.23 9.65 12.47
C LEU A 20 -13.45 8.33 12.59
N GLU A 21 -13.85 7.46 13.52
CA GLU A 21 -13.26 6.14 13.70
C GLU A 21 -13.38 5.29 12.41
N LYS A 22 -14.60 5.15 11.86
CA LYS A 22 -14.82 4.41 10.61
C LYS A 22 -14.07 5.00 9.42
N THR A 23 -14.02 6.32 9.33
CA THR A 23 -13.29 7.02 8.27
C THR A 23 -11.79 6.76 8.41
N TRP A 24 -11.26 6.80 9.63
CA TRP A 24 -9.86 6.48 9.91
C TRP A 24 -9.53 5.04 9.54
N GLU A 25 -10.34 4.06 9.93
CA GLU A 25 -10.15 2.65 9.56
C GLU A 25 -10.10 2.46 8.04
N THR A 26 -11.00 3.13 7.31
CA THR A 26 -11.06 3.07 5.85
C THR A 26 -9.81 3.68 5.22
N VAL A 27 -9.42 4.90 5.64
CA VAL A 27 -8.24 5.60 5.12
C VAL A 27 -6.95 4.83 5.45
N HIS A 28 -6.87 4.27 6.65
CA HIS A 28 -5.73 3.48 7.08
C HIS A 28 -5.57 2.22 6.22
N THR A 29 -6.66 1.48 6.00
CA THR A 29 -6.67 0.28 5.14
C THR A 29 -6.20 0.62 3.73
N LEU A 30 -6.78 1.66 3.11
CA LEU A 30 -6.39 2.10 1.78
C LEU A 30 -4.91 2.54 1.71
N ARG A 31 -4.40 3.19 2.76
CA ARG A 31 -2.99 3.57 2.84
C ARG A 31 -2.08 2.35 2.88
N CYS A 32 -2.42 1.33 3.67
CA CYS A 32 -1.68 0.08 3.73
C CYS A 32 -1.68 -0.63 2.37
N ASP A 33 -2.85 -0.75 1.74
CA ASP A 33 -2.99 -1.37 0.41
C ASP A 33 -2.14 -0.64 -0.64
N PHE A 34 -2.20 0.70 -0.65
CA PHE A 34 -1.41 1.51 -1.55
C PHE A 34 0.09 1.32 -1.34
N GLN A 35 0.56 1.28 -0.09
CA GLN A 35 1.96 1.03 0.23
C GLN A 35 2.40 -0.37 -0.22
N MET A 36 1.56 -1.38 -0.03
CA MET A 36 1.84 -2.75 -0.45
C MET A 36 1.97 -2.85 -1.97
N ILE A 37 1.03 -2.25 -2.71
CA ILE A 37 1.07 -2.19 -4.19
C ILE A 37 2.35 -1.47 -4.66
N LYS A 38 2.71 -0.36 -4.02
CA LYS A 38 3.94 0.38 -4.34
C LYS A 38 5.18 -0.48 -4.12
N ALA A 39 5.27 -1.18 -2.99
CA ALA A 39 6.37 -2.07 -2.69
C ALA A 39 6.46 -3.23 -3.70
N MET A 40 5.34 -3.86 -4.06
CA MET A 40 5.29 -4.89 -5.11
C MET A 40 5.78 -4.38 -6.46
N GLN A 41 5.38 -3.16 -6.83
CA GLN A 41 5.82 -2.53 -8.07
C GLN A 41 7.33 -2.23 -8.05
N GLU A 42 7.85 -1.71 -6.95
CA GLU A 42 9.29 -1.46 -6.78
C GLU A 42 10.12 -2.74 -6.84
N VAL A 43 9.63 -3.84 -6.25
CA VAL A 43 10.27 -5.16 -6.37
C VAL A 43 10.24 -5.63 -7.82
N LYS A 44 9.09 -5.54 -8.49
CA LYS A 44 8.97 -5.92 -9.89
C LYS A 44 9.90 -5.13 -10.81
N ASP A 45 10.04 -3.82 -10.57
CA ASP A 45 10.88 -2.95 -11.38
C ASP A 45 12.38 -3.13 -11.07
N SER A 46 12.73 -3.65 -9.90
CA SER A 46 14.11 -3.97 -9.52
C SER A 46 14.53 -5.40 -9.85
N GLN A 47 13.59 -6.31 -10.12
CA GLN A 47 13.88 -7.66 -10.62
C GLN A 47 14.53 -7.61 -12.00
N GLN A 48 15.72 -8.19 -12.12
CA GLN A 48 16.39 -8.43 -13.40
C GLN A 48 15.83 -9.71 -14.06
N PRO A 49 15.91 -9.84 -15.41
CA PRO A 49 15.48 -11.05 -16.12
C PRO A 49 16.15 -12.35 -15.64
N TRP A 50 17.31 -12.25 -15.01
CA TRP A 50 18.11 -13.35 -14.46
C TRP A 50 17.88 -13.58 -12.94
N ASP A 51 17.00 -12.79 -12.30
CA ASP A 51 16.58 -13.00 -10.91
C ASP A 51 15.44 -14.03 -10.80
N PHE A 52 14.93 -14.51 -11.93
CA PHE A 52 14.01 -15.65 -11.97
C PHE A 52 14.80 -16.95 -12.00
N LEU A 53 14.57 -17.80 -11.00
CA LEU A 53 15.07 -19.17 -11.00
C LEU A 53 14.57 -19.87 -12.26
N ASN A 54 15.47 -20.52 -13.00
CA ASN A 54 15.04 -21.47 -14.01
C ASN A 54 14.46 -22.73 -13.33
N ASP A 55 13.76 -23.58 -14.09
CA ASP A 55 13.08 -24.77 -13.53
C ASP A 55 14.01 -25.66 -12.69
N GLU A 56 15.28 -25.81 -13.09
CA GLU A 56 16.27 -26.60 -12.34
C GLU A 56 16.68 -25.93 -11.02
N GLU A 57 16.85 -24.61 -11.03
CA GLU A 57 17.17 -23.81 -9.83
C GLU A 57 15.98 -23.74 -8.86
N ALA A 58 14.75 -23.69 -9.38
CA ALA A 58 13.52 -23.70 -8.59
C ALA A 58 13.30 -25.05 -7.89
N ILE A 59 13.53 -26.17 -8.61
CA ILE A 59 13.47 -27.51 -8.02
C ILE A 59 14.51 -27.65 -6.91
N LYS A 60 15.73 -27.18 -7.14
CA LYS A 60 16.80 -27.24 -6.14
C LYS A 60 16.48 -26.42 -4.88
N TYR A 61 15.89 -25.24 -5.02
CA TYR A 61 15.50 -24.40 -3.88
C TYR A 61 14.36 -25.00 -3.04
N LEU A 62 13.49 -25.82 -3.65
CA LEU A 62 12.38 -26.49 -2.95
C LEU A 62 12.81 -27.76 -2.20
N GLU A 63 13.99 -28.31 -2.51
CA GLU A 63 14.54 -29.53 -1.91
C GLU A 63 15.54 -29.26 -0.76
N GLU A 64 15.89 -27.99 -0.50
CA GLU A 64 16.67 -27.51 0.66
C GLU A 64 15.79 -27.08 1.85
#